data_AF-A0A349WID9-F1
#
_entry.id   AF-A0A349WID9-F1
#
_cell.length_a   1.000
_cell.length_b   1.000
_cell.length_c   1.000
_cell.angle_alpha   90.00
_cell.angle_beta   90.00
_cell.angle_gamma   90.00
#
_symmetry.space_group_name_H-M   'P 1'
#
loop_
_entity.id
_entity.type
_entity.pdbx_description
1 polymer ?
#
loop_
_entity_poly.entity_id
_entity_poly.type
_entity_poly.pdbx_seq_one_letter_code
_entity_poly.pdbx_strand_id
1 'polypeptide(L)'
;SFSLKRLLTTCFGSVGKDLNACILIDLPDLQLMHDLAFLDENSFQVQKYAKKYFLDPLLDGVANEVGYSCVDFLAFKTTGGSNLDPEDEVTDANGNVLSFEDDVCPKYDIILAITDYSLTAPLTAMAKVHDFRGATLHGVNDIILGSGLAVDYTIISEQAEVFRNTLDKTDSFELNFQIEDSSFTLNIECNGQTAQKSHGLCPPGKPDIANLPAGEVYFVPENASGSFPFRYSDGTLAEMVVVDGAIKKAIFISGDQTLIDERNLQLSEDPATGIIGELGFGTQLLPFSGKDIQDEKILGTCHVATGRSDHLGGNLTPELFNSRLNASHDDILFAPPKTPEITVTSVKMTKDGVTHTILENFTPTTFLLQALESAYPTEKFAASV
;
A
#
# COMPACT_ATOMS: atom_id res chain seq x y z
N SER A 1 -19.26 -11.51 3.26
CA SER A 1 -18.25 -12.50 3.67
C SER A 1 -17.22 -12.68 2.55
N PHE A 2 -16.00 -13.05 2.91
CA PHE A 2 -14.90 -13.31 1.97
C PHE A 2 -15.27 -14.39 0.95
N SER A 3 -14.86 -14.21 -0.30
CA SER A 3 -14.99 -15.20 -1.37
C SER A 3 -13.80 -15.07 -2.31
N LEU A 4 -12.90 -16.06 -2.28
CA LEU A 4 -11.71 -16.06 -3.13
C LEU A 4 -12.07 -16.02 -4.62
N LYS A 5 -13.06 -16.83 -5.04
CA LYS A 5 -13.57 -16.80 -6.42
C LYS A 5 -13.98 -15.39 -6.85
N ARG A 6 -14.77 -14.70 -6.04
CA ARG A 6 -15.22 -13.34 -6.36
C ARG A 6 -14.03 -12.41 -6.49
N LEU A 7 -13.13 -12.40 -5.50
CA LEU A 7 -11.93 -11.57 -5.50
C LEU A 7 -11.12 -11.77 -6.79
N LEU A 8 -10.78 -13.03 -7.12
CA LEU A 8 -9.97 -13.33 -8.30
C LEU A 8 -10.68 -12.95 -9.61
N THR A 9 -11.98 -13.28 -9.72
CA THR A 9 -12.77 -12.99 -10.93
C THR A 9 -12.91 -11.48 -11.14
N THR A 10 -13.14 -10.70 -10.07
CA THR A 10 -13.28 -9.25 -10.21
C THR A 10 -11.94 -8.59 -10.50
N CYS A 11 -10.86 -8.98 -9.81
CA CYS A 11 -9.56 -8.32 -9.94
C CYS A 11 -8.85 -8.69 -11.24
N PHE A 12 -8.84 -9.97 -11.61
CA PHE A 12 -8.05 -10.47 -12.74
C PHE A 12 -8.89 -10.84 -13.96
N GLY A 13 -10.22 -10.78 -13.86
CA GLY A 13 -11.14 -11.19 -14.92
C GLY A 13 -11.15 -12.71 -15.14
N SER A 14 -11.77 -13.10 -16.25
CA SER A 14 -11.68 -14.46 -16.78
C SER A 14 -11.12 -14.36 -18.20
N VAL A 15 -9.94 -14.95 -18.42
CA VAL A 15 -9.41 -15.16 -19.77
C VAL A 15 -9.69 -16.61 -20.15
N GLY A 16 -9.52 -16.96 -21.42
CA GLY A 16 -9.63 -18.36 -21.88
C GLY A 16 -8.88 -19.33 -20.97
N LYS A 17 -9.31 -20.59 -21.00
CA LYS A 17 -8.85 -21.66 -20.09
C LYS A 17 -7.32 -21.77 -20.03
N ASP A 18 -6.83 -22.21 -18.88
CA ASP A 18 -5.47 -22.72 -18.62
C ASP A 18 -4.42 -21.67 -18.24
N LEU A 19 -4.73 -20.77 -17.29
CA LEU A 19 -3.75 -19.86 -16.69
C LEU A 19 -2.90 -20.57 -15.62
N ASN A 20 -1.62 -20.25 -15.53
CA ASN A 20 -0.76 -20.67 -14.44
C ASN A 20 -0.72 -19.58 -13.37
N ALA A 21 -0.96 -19.96 -12.11
CA ALA A 21 -0.90 -19.06 -10.98
C ALA A 21 0.14 -19.51 -9.94
N CYS A 22 0.68 -18.55 -9.21
CA CYS A 22 1.57 -18.80 -8.09
C CYS A 22 1.13 -17.97 -6.88
N ILE A 23 1.17 -18.57 -5.70
CA ILE A 23 1.13 -17.85 -4.43
C ILE A 23 2.56 -17.80 -3.89
N LEU A 24 3.05 -16.59 -3.64
CA LEU A 24 4.32 -16.32 -3.00
C LEU A 24 4.10 -15.94 -1.53
N ILE A 25 4.86 -16.58 -0.65
CA ILE A 25 5.00 -16.17 0.74
C ILE A 25 6.45 -15.80 1.04
N ASP A 26 6.68 -15.13 2.14
CA ASP A 26 8.03 -14.82 2.62
C ASP A 26 8.33 -15.55 3.93
N LEU A 27 9.57 -16.03 4.06
CA LEU A 27 10.06 -16.66 5.27
C LEU A 27 11.46 -16.12 5.60
N PRO A 28 11.81 -15.94 6.88
CA PRO A 28 13.16 -15.53 7.25
C PRO A 28 14.22 -16.61 7.00
N ASP A 29 13.78 -17.87 7.00
CA ASP A 29 14.57 -19.07 6.66
C ASP A 29 13.76 -19.94 5.70
N LEU A 30 14.28 -20.15 4.49
CA LEU A 30 13.63 -20.93 3.44
C LEU A 30 13.51 -22.42 3.78
N GLN A 31 14.29 -22.94 4.72
CA GLN A 31 14.13 -24.33 5.19
C GLN A 31 12.75 -24.57 5.82
N LEU A 32 12.10 -23.52 6.34
CA LEU A 32 10.75 -23.61 6.90
C LEU A 32 9.68 -23.89 5.84
N MET A 33 9.98 -23.71 4.56
CA MET A 33 9.06 -24.05 3.47
C MET A 33 9.02 -25.56 3.21
N HIS A 34 10.12 -26.27 3.45
CA HIS A 34 10.20 -27.72 3.22
C HIS A 34 9.21 -28.46 4.11
N ASP A 35 8.42 -29.35 3.51
CA ASP A 35 7.30 -30.05 4.15
C ASP A 35 6.29 -29.09 4.84
N LEU A 36 6.30 -27.80 4.46
CA LEU A 36 5.52 -26.73 5.08
C LEU A 36 5.75 -26.57 6.59
N ALA A 37 6.99 -26.78 7.06
CA ALA A 37 7.36 -26.73 8.48
C ALA A 37 6.94 -25.44 9.21
N PHE A 38 6.83 -24.30 8.51
CA PHE A 38 6.33 -23.03 9.09
C PHE A 38 4.91 -23.13 9.68
N LEU A 39 4.12 -24.14 9.30
CA LEU A 39 2.77 -24.34 9.82
C LEU A 39 2.76 -24.76 11.30
N ASP A 40 3.81 -25.45 11.75
CA ASP A 40 3.93 -25.98 13.12
C ASP A 40 4.46 -24.94 14.12
N GLU A 41 5.05 -23.86 13.62
CA GLU A 41 5.54 -22.75 14.43
C GLU A 41 4.40 -21.90 15.01
N ASN A 42 4.62 -21.16 16.10
CA ASN A 42 3.57 -20.25 16.61
C ASN A 42 3.47 -18.94 15.82
N SER A 43 4.51 -18.60 15.04
CA SER A 43 4.59 -17.39 14.18
C SER A 43 3.94 -17.61 12.80
N PHE A 44 4.25 -16.74 11.84
CA PHE A 44 3.88 -16.85 10.42
C PHE A 44 2.38 -16.82 10.13
N GLN A 45 1.65 -15.94 10.83
CA GLN A 45 0.20 -15.88 10.73
C GLN A 45 -0.28 -15.52 9.31
N VAL A 46 0.44 -14.62 8.63
CA VAL A 46 0.18 -14.18 7.26
C VAL A 46 0.37 -15.34 6.29
N GLN A 47 1.48 -16.07 6.39
CA GLN A 47 1.82 -17.19 5.50
C GLN A 47 0.84 -18.37 5.73
N LYS A 48 0.39 -18.60 6.97
CA LYS A 48 -0.70 -19.52 7.27
C LYS A 48 -2.03 -19.10 6.63
N TYR A 49 -2.28 -17.79 6.53
CA TYR A 49 -3.50 -17.27 5.88
C TYR A 49 -3.41 -17.44 4.37
N ALA A 50 -2.23 -17.23 3.77
CA ALA A 50 -1.96 -17.54 2.37
C ALA A 50 -2.34 -19.00 2.06
N LYS A 51 -1.88 -19.95 2.87
CA LYS A 51 -2.26 -21.35 2.69
C LYS A 51 -3.76 -21.58 2.90
N LYS A 52 -4.28 -21.21 4.07
CA LYS A 52 -5.65 -21.56 4.50
C LYS A 52 -6.75 -20.93 3.65
N TYR A 53 -6.58 -19.67 3.24
CA TYR A 53 -7.65 -18.89 2.59
C TYR A 53 -7.42 -18.68 1.09
N PHE A 54 -6.22 -19.00 0.57
CA PHE A 54 -5.92 -18.89 -0.85
C PHE A 54 -5.53 -20.23 -1.46
N LEU A 55 -4.47 -20.89 -0.99
CA LEU A 55 -4.01 -22.16 -1.57
C LEU A 55 -5.06 -23.27 -1.42
N ASP A 56 -5.53 -23.53 -0.18
CA ASP A 56 -6.43 -24.64 0.10
C ASP A 56 -7.75 -24.52 -0.72
N PRO A 57 -8.43 -23.35 -0.80
CA PRO A 57 -9.60 -23.20 -1.66
C PRO A 57 -9.30 -23.30 -3.16
N LEU A 58 -8.13 -22.84 -3.63
CA LEU A 58 -7.73 -23.01 -5.03
C LEU A 58 -7.60 -24.50 -5.39
N LEU A 59 -6.95 -25.28 -4.52
CA LEU A 59 -6.81 -26.72 -4.67
C LEU A 59 -8.16 -27.46 -4.52
N ASP A 60 -9.08 -26.94 -3.70
CA ASP A 60 -10.44 -27.48 -3.52
C ASP A 60 -11.44 -27.03 -4.60
N GLY A 61 -10.94 -26.59 -5.76
CA GLY A 61 -11.74 -26.40 -6.97
C GLY A 61 -11.94 -24.96 -7.42
N VAL A 62 -11.62 -23.96 -6.60
CA VAL A 62 -11.71 -22.55 -7.02
C VAL A 62 -10.81 -22.28 -8.23
N ALA A 63 -9.64 -22.93 -8.33
CA ALA A 63 -8.75 -22.81 -9.49
C ALA A 63 -9.48 -23.14 -10.80
N ASN A 64 -10.22 -24.25 -10.84
CA ASN A 64 -11.02 -24.64 -12.01
C ASN A 64 -12.12 -23.63 -12.34
N GLU A 65 -12.75 -23.04 -11.31
CA GLU A 65 -13.81 -22.06 -11.47
C GLU A 65 -13.33 -20.72 -12.04
N VAL A 66 -12.06 -20.36 -11.77
CA VAL A 66 -11.43 -19.12 -12.26
C VAL A 66 -10.52 -19.35 -13.47
N GLY A 67 -10.40 -20.59 -13.95
CA GLY A 67 -9.68 -20.95 -15.17
C GLY A 67 -8.17 -21.18 -14.99
N TYR A 68 -7.71 -21.47 -13.77
CA TYR A 68 -6.31 -21.77 -13.49
C TYR A 68 -6.03 -23.27 -13.68
N SER A 69 -5.04 -23.62 -14.51
CA SER A 69 -4.58 -25.00 -14.76
C SER A 69 -3.52 -25.47 -13.77
N CYS A 70 -2.79 -24.53 -13.18
CA CYS A 70 -1.72 -24.79 -12.22
C CYS A 70 -1.75 -23.72 -11.13
N VAL A 71 -1.53 -24.15 -9.89
CA VAL A 71 -1.36 -23.26 -8.74
C VAL A 71 -0.18 -23.80 -7.92
N ASP A 72 0.94 -23.09 -7.97
CA ASP A 72 2.12 -23.40 -7.16
C ASP A 72 2.18 -22.51 -5.92
N PHE A 73 2.85 -23.02 -4.88
CA PHE A 73 3.04 -22.33 -3.60
C PHE A 73 4.53 -22.31 -3.27
N LEU A 74 5.11 -21.11 -3.27
CA LEU A 74 6.55 -20.92 -3.16
C LEU A 74 6.88 -19.90 -2.07
N ALA A 75 8.08 -19.99 -1.53
CA ALA A 75 8.61 -19.05 -0.55
C ALA A 75 9.89 -18.39 -1.04
N PHE A 76 10.02 -17.09 -0.78
CA PHE A 76 11.28 -16.35 -0.91
C PHE A 76 11.67 -15.75 0.45
N LYS A 77 12.88 -15.21 0.55
CA LYS A 77 13.37 -14.67 1.82
C LYS A 77 12.73 -13.32 2.15
N THR A 78 12.25 -13.17 3.39
CA THR A 78 11.68 -11.90 3.87
C THR A 78 12.62 -10.71 3.61
N THR A 79 12.08 -9.65 3.02
CA THR A 79 12.86 -8.46 2.58
C THR A 79 13.25 -7.54 3.73
N GLY A 80 12.48 -7.52 4.81
CA GLY A 80 12.69 -6.63 5.97
C GLY A 80 12.18 -5.19 5.78
N GLY A 81 11.62 -4.86 4.61
CA GLY A 81 11.04 -3.55 4.29
C GLY A 81 10.13 -3.61 3.07
N SER A 82 9.10 -2.76 3.06
CA SER A 82 8.14 -2.70 1.95
C SER A 82 8.81 -2.14 0.69
N ASN A 83 8.55 -2.81 -0.43
CA ASN A 83 9.02 -2.46 -1.76
C ASN A 83 10.55 -2.54 -1.97
N LEU A 84 11.28 -3.16 -1.04
CA LEU A 84 12.65 -3.60 -1.28
C LEU A 84 12.68 -4.77 -2.28
N ASP A 85 13.72 -4.81 -3.10
CA ASP A 85 13.89 -5.89 -4.07
C ASP A 85 14.16 -7.23 -3.34
N PRO A 86 13.42 -8.31 -3.64
CA PRO A 86 13.66 -9.62 -3.03
C PRO A 86 14.99 -10.22 -3.52
N GLU A 87 15.57 -11.12 -2.71
CA GLU A 87 16.62 -12.02 -3.19
C GLU A 87 16.04 -12.97 -4.26
N ASP A 88 16.88 -13.42 -5.20
CA ASP A 88 16.43 -14.26 -6.31
C ASP A 88 16.09 -15.70 -5.89
N GLU A 89 16.55 -16.15 -4.73
CA GLU A 89 16.31 -17.52 -4.26
C GLU A 89 14.83 -17.72 -3.84
N VAL A 90 14.19 -18.70 -4.49
CA VAL A 90 12.84 -19.16 -4.19
C VAL A 90 12.87 -20.67 -3.93
N THR A 91 12.02 -21.17 -3.04
CA THR A 91 11.90 -22.61 -2.78
C THR A 91 10.45 -23.09 -2.76
N ASP A 92 10.24 -24.35 -3.11
CA ASP A 92 8.95 -25.04 -2.98
C ASP A 92 8.90 -25.92 -1.73
N ALA A 93 7.74 -26.55 -1.48
CA ALA A 93 7.56 -27.44 -0.33
C ALA A 93 8.40 -28.74 -0.40
N ASN A 94 8.97 -29.08 -1.57
CA ASN A 94 9.84 -30.24 -1.75
C ASN A 94 11.33 -29.89 -1.54
N GLY A 95 11.64 -28.62 -1.27
CA GLY A 95 13.01 -28.13 -1.12
C GLY A 95 13.73 -27.90 -2.44
N ASN A 96 13.02 -27.80 -3.58
CA ASN A 96 13.62 -27.41 -4.84
C ASN A 96 13.97 -25.92 -4.80
N VAL A 97 15.22 -25.59 -5.10
CA VAL A 97 15.68 -24.20 -5.22
C VAL A 97 15.46 -23.71 -6.66
N LEU A 98 14.81 -22.57 -6.78
CA LEU A 98 14.39 -21.91 -8.02
C LEU A 98 14.88 -20.46 -8.04
N SER A 99 14.98 -19.88 -9.23
CA SER A 99 15.18 -18.44 -9.42
C SER A 99 13.84 -17.71 -9.52
N PHE A 100 13.69 -16.61 -8.79
CA PHE A 100 12.52 -15.73 -8.88
C PHE A 100 12.42 -15.19 -10.32
N GLU A 101 13.49 -14.63 -10.84
CA GLU A 101 13.49 -13.99 -12.16
C GLU A 101 13.38 -15.00 -13.30
N ASP A 102 14.13 -16.11 -13.24
CA ASP A 102 14.24 -17.04 -14.37
C ASP A 102 13.22 -18.19 -14.34
N ASP A 103 12.79 -18.66 -13.17
CA ASP A 103 11.89 -19.82 -13.05
C ASP A 103 10.44 -19.44 -12.65
N VAL A 104 10.26 -18.34 -11.91
CA VAL A 104 8.94 -17.91 -11.42
C VAL A 104 8.30 -16.90 -12.37
N CYS A 105 8.90 -15.72 -12.55
CA CYS A 105 8.33 -14.63 -13.33
C CYS A 105 7.84 -15.02 -14.74
N PRO A 106 8.60 -15.77 -15.57
CA PRO A 106 8.16 -16.13 -16.92
C PRO A 106 7.14 -17.29 -16.97
N LYS A 107 6.90 -18.00 -15.85
CA LYS A 107 6.07 -19.22 -15.83
C LYS A 107 4.60 -18.94 -15.54
N TYR A 108 4.30 -17.91 -14.76
CA TYR A 108 2.96 -17.67 -14.23
C TYR A 108 2.29 -16.44 -14.86
N ASP A 109 1.01 -16.57 -15.17
CA ASP A 109 0.17 -15.46 -15.63
C ASP A 109 -0.31 -14.59 -14.45
N ILE A 110 -0.48 -15.22 -13.28
CA ILE A 110 -0.97 -14.58 -12.04
C ILE A 110 -0.04 -14.88 -10.87
N ILE A 111 0.49 -13.84 -10.23
CA ILE A 111 1.31 -13.96 -9.02
C ILE A 111 0.61 -13.24 -7.85
N LEU A 112 0.34 -13.97 -6.76
CA LEU A 112 -0.22 -13.42 -5.52
C LEU A 112 0.85 -13.45 -4.43
N ALA A 113 1.39 -12.30 -4.06
CA ALA A 113 2.32 -12.17 -2.93
C ALA A 113 1.56 -11.90 -1.63
N ILE A 114 1.55 -12.88 -0.73
CA ILE A 114 0.87 -12.82 0.57
C ILE A 114 1.95 -12.88 1.65
N THR A 115 2.48 -11.72 2.00
CA THR A 115 3.79 -11.56 2.66
C THR A 115 3.73 -10.63 3.87
N ASP A 116 4.77 -10.56 4.68
CA ASP A 116 4.83 -9.58 5.78
C ASP A 116 5.07 -8.15 5.30
N TYR A 117 5.82 -7.98 4.21
CA TYR A 117 6.13 -6.68 3.57
C TYR A 117 5.61 -6.60 2.14
N SER A 118 5.31 -5.39 1.66
CA SER A 118 4.83 -5.23 0.29
C SER A 118 5.90 -5.53 -0.75
N LEU A 119 5.50 -6.13 -1.89
CA LEU A 119 6.33 -6.30 -3.08
C LEU A 119 5.78 -5.54 -4.30
N THR A 120 4.92 -4.53 -4.11
CA THR A 120 4.23 -3.84 -5.21
C THR A 120 5.22 -3.32 -6.24
N ALA A 121 6.26 -2.60 -5.80
CA ALA A 121 7.22 -1.98 -6.68
C ALA A 121 8.08 -3.00 -7.46
N PRO A 122 8.78 -3.95 -6.81
CA PRO A 122 9.58 -4.94 -7.54
C PRO A 122 8.72 -5.82 -8.45
N LEU A 123 7.55 -6.28 -7.99
CA LEU A 123 6.66 -7.08 -8.85
C LEU A 123 6.11 -6.28 -10.03
N THR A 124 5.84 -4.98 -9.87
CA THR A 124 5.38 -4.12 -10.98
C THR A 124 6.46 -4.01 -12.05
N ALA A 125 7.74 -3.91 -11.65
CA ALA A 125 8.85 -3.89 -12.58
C ALA A 125 8.99 -5.24 -13.32
N MET A 126 8.96 -6.36 -12.59
CA MET A 126 9.04 -7.70 -13.16
C MET A 126 7.85 -8.02 -14.07
N ALA A 127 6.63 -7.65 -13.68
CA ALA A 127 5.41 -7.85 -14.46
C ALA A 127 5.52 -7.22 -15.85
N LYS A 128 6.06 -6.00 -15.95
CA LYS A 128 6.26 -5.30 -17.23
C LYS A 128 7.27 -6.00 -18.15
N VAL A 129 8.21 -6.75 -17.58
CA VAL A 129 9.25 -7.50 -18.32
C VAL A 129 8.74 -8.87 -18.76
N HIS A 130 8.06 -9.59 -17.87
CA HIS A 130 7.66 -10.99 -18.06
C HIS A 130 6.19 -11.19 -18.43
N ASP A 131 5.43 -10.09 -18.56
CA ASP A 131 4.02 -10.06 -19.01
C ASP A 131 3.03 -10.81 -18.10
N PHE A 132 3.25 -10.77 -16.78
CA PHE A 132 2.31 -11.32 -15.79
C PHE A 132 1.48 -10.23 -15.10
N ARG A 133 0.43 -10.65 -14.39
CA ARG A 133 -0.39 -9.80 -13.53
C ARG A 133 -0.39 -10.34 -12.12
N GLY A 134 -0.81 -9.54 -11.14
CA GLY A 134 -0.75 -10.02 -9.78
C GLY A 134 -1.25 -9.05 -8.73
N ALA A 135 -1.07 -9.46 -7.48
CA ALA A 135 -1.37 -8.62 -6.35
C ALA A 135 -0.46 -8.90 -5.16
N THR A 136 -0.28 -7.88 -4.33
CA THR A 136 0.32 -7.97 -3.00
C THR A 136 -0.77 -7.81 -1.95
N LEU A 137 -0.71 -8.66 -0.93
CA LEU A 137 -1.68 -8.79 0.14
C LEU A 137 -0.97 -8.80 1.49
N HIS A 138 -0.02 -7.87 1.66
CA HIS A 138 0.88 -7.90 2.80
C HIS A 138 0.15 -7.68 4.13
N GLY A 139 0.54 -8.42 5.16
CA GLY A 139 -0.06 -8.31 6.49
C GLY A 139 -1.51 -8.80 6.61
N VAL A 140 -2.02 -9.58 5.65
CA VAL A 140 -3.41 -10.07 5.66
C VAL A 140 -3.80 -10.71 7.01
N ASN A 141 -4.97 -10.33 7.51
CA ASN A 141 -5.52 -10.80 8.78
C ASN A 141 -7.04 -11.00 8.70
N ASP A 142 -7.70 -11.42 9.79
CA ASP A 142 -9.12 -11.78 9.75
C ASP A 142 -10.02 -10.57 9.48
N ILE A 143 -9.62 -9.38 9.93
CA ILE A 143 -10.34 -8.14 9.66
C ILE A 143 -10.25 -7.88 8.16
N ILE A 144 -9.05 -7.90 7.58
CA ILE A 144 -8.83 -7.67 6.13
C ILE A 144 -9.62 -8.67 5.28
N LEU A 145 -9.57 -9.97 5.62
CA LEU A 145 -10.34 -11.01 4.95
C LEU A 145 -11.84 -10.74 5.05
N GLY A 146 -12.33 -10.36 6.23
CA GLY A 146 -13.74 -10.10 6.51
C GLY A 146 -14.27 -8.79 5.93
N SER A 147 -13.40 -7.81 5.63
CA SER A 147 -13.75 -6.49 5.11
C SER A 147 -13.15 -6.20 3.73
N GLY A 148 -11.90 -5.72 3.64
CA GLY A 148 -11.33 -5.15 2.42
C GLY A 148 -11.15 -6.16 1.28
N LEU A 149 -11.03 -7.44 1.59
CA LEU A 149 -11.01 -8.51 0.58
C LEU A 149 -12.39 -9.12 0.30
N ALA A 150 -13.40 -8.78 1.11
CA ALA A 150 -14.76 -9.31 0.99
C ALA A 150 -15.68 -8.45 0.11
N VAL A 151 -15.22 -7.29 -0.36
CA VAL A 151 -15.97 -6.36 -1.21
C VAL A 151 -15.94 -6.75 -2.69
N ASP A 152 -16.78 -6.11 -3.50
CA ASP A 152 -16.74 -6.21 -4.95
C ASP A 152 -15.85 -5.09 -5.51
N TYR A 153 -14.76 -5.47 -6.19
CA TYR A 153 -13.77 -4.51 -6.68
C TYR A 153 -14.25 -3.65 -7.84
N THR A 154 -15.36 -4.02 -8.49
CA THR A 154 -16.02 -3.13 -9.46
C THR A 154 -16.59 -1.89 -8.76
N ILE A 155 -17.18 -2.06 -7.58
CA ILE A 155 -17.68 -0.97 -6.72
C ILE A 155 -16.51 -0.13 -6.20
N ILE A 156 -15.43 -0.77 -5.75
CA ILE A 156 -14.20 -0.08 -5.31
C ILE A 156 -13.65 0.81 -6.42
N SER A 157 -13.61 0.30 -7.66
CA SER A 157 -13.11 1.05 -8.81
C SER A 157 -13.99 2.24 -9.20
N GLU A 158 -15.32 2.09 -9.11
CA GLU A 158 -16.28 3.17 -9.33
C GLU A 158 -16.14 4.27 -8.26
N GLN A 159 -16.11 3.87 -6.99
CA GLN A 159 -15.93 4.77 -5.86
C GLN A 159 -14.61 5.55 -5.94
N ALA A 160 -13.50 4.85 -6.15
CA ALA A 160 -12.19 5.45 -6.34
C ALA A 160 -12.18 6.39 -7.57
N GLU A 161 -12.95 6.11 -8.63
CA GLU A 161 -13.03 7.00 -9.80
C GLU A 161 -13.76 8.32 -9.49
N VAL A 162 -14.88 8.26 -8.77
CA VAL A 162 -15.61 9.48 -8.35
C VAL A 162 -14.76 10.33 -7.41
N PHE A 163 -14.05 9.69 -6.47
CA PHE A 163 -13.09 10.37 -5.60
C PHE A 163 -11.94 10.98 -6.41
N ARG A 164 -11.36 10.21 -7.34
CA ARG A 164 -10.26 10.66 -8.21
C ARG A 164 -10.66 11.89 -9.00
N ASN A 165 -11.84 11.89 -9.63
CA ASN A 165 -12.34 13.02 -10.41
C ASN A 165 -12.52 14.30 -9.58
N THR A 166 -12.83 14.17 -8.29
CA THR A 166 -12.93 15.30 -7.38
C THR A 166 -11.56 15.96 -7.18
N LEU A 167 -10.53 15.15 -6.92
CA LEU A 167 -9.16 15.62 -6.67
C LEU A 167 -8.33 15.84 -7.94
N ASP A 168 -8.76 15.33 -9.09
CA ASP A 168 -7.99 15.38 -10.34
C ASP A 168 -7.63 16.82 -10.69
N LYS A 169 -6.42 17.06 -11.22
CA LYS A 169 -5.94 18.41 -11.56
C LYS A 169 -5.88 19.38 -10.38
N THR A 170 -5.67 18.90 -9.17
CA THR A 170 -5.38 19.76 -8.01
C THR A 170 -4.00 20.41 -8.15
N ASP A 171 -3.91 21.70 -7.81
CA ASP A 171 -2.66 22.46 -7.84
C ASP A 171 -1.79 22.12 -6.61
N SER A 172 -2.39 22.13 -5.42
CA SER A 172 -1.70 21.82 -4.17
C SER A 172 -2.63 21.36 -3.05
N PHE A 173 -2.03 20.71 -2.05
CA PHE A 173 -2.65 20.36 -0.78
C PHE A 173 -1.92 21.03 0.39
N GLU A 174 -2.68 21.54 1.36
CA GLU A 174 -2.19 21.98 2.67
C GLU A 174 -2.73 21.02 3.73
N LEU A 175 -1.85 20.23 4.35
CA LEU A 175 -2.17 19.33 5.44
C LEU A 175 -1.78 20.01 6.76
N ASN A 176 -2.75 20.17 7.66
CA ASN A 176 -2.53 20.76 8.98
C ASN A 176 -2.65 19.67 10.05
N PHE A 177 -1.67 19.65 10.94
CA PHE A 177 -1.55 18.67 12.01
C PHE A 177 -1.48 19.37 13.37
N GLN A 178 -1.90 18.64 14.40
CA GLN A 178 -1.78 19.07 15.78
C GLN A 178 -1.31 17.93 16.68
N ILE A 179 -0.34 18.24 17.54
CA ILE A 179 0.02 17.45 18.72
C ILE A 179 -0.11 18.39 19.91
N GLU A 180 -1.02 18.09 20.84
CA GLU A 180 -1.30 18.94 22.00
C GLU A 180 -1.51 20.42 21.58
N ASP A 181 -0.65 21.34 22.03
CA ASP A 181 -0.71 22.76 21.69
C ASP A 181 0.18 23.16 20.47
N SER A 182 0.89 22.20 19.89
CA SER A 182 1.79 22.43 18.73
C SER A 182 1.08 22.15 17.41
N SER A 183 1.24 23.08 16.46
CA SER A 183 0.67 22.98 15.11
C SER A 183 1.76 22.82 14.06
N PHE A 184 1.51 21.97 13.07
CA PHE A 184 2.41 21.73 11.93
C PHE A 184 1.64 21.86 10.63
N THR A 185 2.30 22.31 9.57
CA THR A 185 1.69 22.45 8.24
C THR A 185 2.65 21.92 7.19
N LEU A 186 2.15 20.99 6.36
CA LEU A 186 2.83 20.47 5.19
C LEU A 186 2.09 20.93 3.94
N ASN A 187 2.82 21.60 3.04
CA ASN A 187 2.33 21.96 1.71
C ASN A 187 2.87 20.96 0.70
N ILE A 188 2.01 20.44 -0.15
CA ILE A 188 2.32 19.49 -1.22
C ILE A 188 1.88 20.09 -2.55
N GLU A 189 2.80 20.19 -3.50
CA GLU A 189 2.56 20.73 -4.83
C GLU A 189 2.33 19.58 -5.82
N CYS A 190 1.19 19.61 -6.51
CA CYS A 190 0.78 18.60 -7.49
C CYS A 190 0.71 19.16 -8.93
N ASN A 191 0.75 20.49 -9.09
CA ASN A 191 0.84 21.21 -10.37
C ASN A 191 -0.17 20.74 -11.44
N GLY A 192 -1.41 20.49 -11.02
CA GLY A 192 -2.47 20.06 -11.94
C GLY A 192 -2.19 18.70 -12.60
N GLN A 193 -1.39 17.83 -11.98
CA GLN A 193 -1.17 16.49 -12.49
C GLN A 193 -2.47 15.67 -12.51
N THR A 194 -2.48 14.62 -13.32
CA THR A 194 -3.58 13.66 -13.27
C THR A 194 -3.47 12.81 -12.02
N ALA A 195 -4.48 12.85 -11.16
CA ALA A 195 -4.56 12.02 -9.97
C ALA A 195 -4.60 10.54 -10.38
N GLN A 196 -3.88 9.70 -9.64
CA GLN A 196 -3.87 8.26 -9.84
C GLN A 196 -4.85 7.59 -8.88
N LYS A 197 -5.19 6.33 -9.13
CA LYS A 197 -6.01 5.54 -8.20
C LYS A 197 -5.51 4.11 -8.08
N SER A 198 -5.48 3.59 -6.86
CA SER A 198 -5.28 2.18 -6.58
C SER A 198 -6.63 1.52 -6.35
N HIS A 199 -7.09 0.75 -7.33
CA HIS A 199 -8.45 0.19 -7.36
C HIS A 199 -8.51 -1.35 -7.42
N GLY A 200 -7.35 -2.00 -7.39
CA GLY A 200 -7.23 -3.45 -7.24
C GLY A 200 -7.54 -4.29 -8.49
N LEU A 201 -7.86 -3.68 -9.64
CA LEU A 201 -8.14 -4.43 -10.87
C LEU A 201 -6.89 -4.50 -11.75
N CYS A 202 -6.49 -5.72 -12.11
CA CYS A 202 -5.46 -6.03 -13.10
C CYS A 202 -6.09 -6.91 -14.20
N PRO A 203 -6.95 -6.35 -15.07
CA PRO A 203 -7.67 -7.11 -16.07
C PRO A 203 -6.72 -7.74 -17.11
N PRO A 204 -7.19 -8.69 -17.91
CA PRO A 204 -6.37 -9.39 -18.91
C PRO A 204 -5.80 -8.43 -19.98
N GLY A 205 -4.60 -8.73 -20.47
CA GLY A 205 -3.98 -8.04 -21.61
C GLY A 205 -3.11 -6.83 -21.25
N LYS A 206 -2.96 -6.50 -19.97
CA LYS A 206 -1.96 -5.51 -19.50
C LYS A 206 -1.28 -6.05 -18.23
N PRO A 207 0.06 -6.20 -18.22
CA PRO A 207 0.77 -6.57 -17.01
C PRO A 207 0.68 -5.44 -15.98
N ASP A 208 0.31 -5.79 -14.76
CA ASP A 208 0.14 -4.84 -13.66
C ASP A 208 0.05 -5.57 -12.32
N ILE A 209 0.35 -4.86 -11.24
CA ILE A 209 0.27 -5.38 -9.87
C ILE A 209 -0.60 -4.47 -9.02
N ALA A 210 -1.55 -5.08 -8.31
CA ALA A 210 -2.44 -4.40 -7.39
C ALA A 210 -2.03 -4.58 -5.93
N ASN A 211 -2.36 -3.61 -5.08
CA ASN A 211 -2.52 -3.86 -3.64
C ASN A 211 -3.94 -4.42 -3.41
N LEU A 212 -4.08 -5.48 -2.62
CA LEU A 212 -5.38 -5.98 -2.14
C LEU A 212 -5.32 -6.12 -0.60
N PRO A 213 -6.13 -5.37 0.16
CA PRO A 213 -7.20 -4.49 -0.29
C PRO A 213 -6.74 -3.22 -1.03
N ALA A 214 -7.66 -2.68 -1.84
CA ALA A 214 -7.46 -1.46 -2.61
C ALA A 214 -8.48 -0.39 -2.22
N GLY A 215 -8.37 0.78 -2.84
CA GLY A 215 -9.30 1.88 -2.67
C GLY A 215 -8.60 3.13 -2.16
N GLU A 216 -7.80 3.72 -3.04
CA GLU A 216 -7.05 4.93 -2.77
C GLU A 216 -7.01 5.83 -4.01
N VAL A 217 -6.89 7.14 -3.78
CA VAL A 217 -6.46 8.12 -4.78
C VAL A 217 -5.17 8.77 -4.30
N TYR A 218 -4.19 8.86 -5.19
CA TYR A 218 -2.86 9.32 -4.83
C TYR A 218 -2.22 10.23 -5.88
N PHE A 219 -1.15 10.90 -5.44
CA PHE A 219 -0.31 11.80 -6.21
C PHE A 219 1.14 11.47 -5.93
N VAL A 220 2.00 11.55 -6.95
CA VAL A 220 3.45 11.67 -6.77
C VAL A 220 3.76 13.17 -6.77
N PRO A 221 4.08 13.80 -5.62
CA PRO A 221 4.25 15.25 -5.57
C PRO A 221 5.37 15.77 -6.48
N GLU A 222 5.20 16.96 -7.03
CA GLU A 222 6.30 17.68 -7.70
C GLU A 222 7.25 18.28 -6.66
N ASN A 223 6.69 18.80 -5.56
CA ASN A 223 7.43 19.41 -4.49
C ASN A 223 6.65 19.36 -3.17
N ALA A 224 7.33 19.58 -2.06
CA ALA A 224 6.73 19.71 -0.74
C ALA A 224 7.56 20.61 0.19
N SER A 225 6.91 21.31 1.11
CA SER A 225 7.58 22.17 2.10
C SER A 225 6.78 22.33 3.39
N GLY A 226 7.47 22.62 4.48
CA GLY A 226 6.87 22.80 5.81
C GLY A 226 7.30 21.69 6.76
N SER A 227 6.38 21.17 7.57
CA SER A 227 6.65 20.03 8.44
C SER A 227 5.40 19.25 8.80
N PHE A 228 5.61 18.00 9.19
CA PHE A 228 4.56 17.12 9.71
C PHE A 228 5.09 16.28 10.87
N PRO A 229 4.22 15.88 11.82
CA PRO A 229 4.62 14.99 12.90
C PRO A 229 4.72 13.54 12.43
N PHE A 230 5.63 12.78 13.01
CA PHE A 230 5.83 11.36 12.78
C PHE A 230 5.83 10.61 14.12
N ARG A 231 5.20 9.44 14.13
CA ARG A 231 5.13 8.55 15.29
C ARG A 231 5.82 7.23 14.99
N TYR A 232 6.88 6.93 15.74
CA TYR A 232 7.55 5.63 15.69
C TYR A 232 6.70 4.54 16.34
N SER A 233 7.02 3.27 16.08
CA SER A 233 6.27 2.12 16.61
C SER A 233 6.23 2.06 18.14
N ASP A 234 7.25 2.59 18.82
CA ASP A 234 7.33 2.66 20.29
C ASP A 234 6.56 3.84 20.91
N GLY A 235 5.99 4.72 20.07
CA GLY A 235 5.30 5.94 20.49
C GLY A 235 6.18 7.19 20.56
N THR A 236 7.48 7.10 20.19
CA THR A 236 8.34 8.27 20.03
C THR A 236 7.77 9.20 18.96
N LEU A 237 7.78 10.52 19.22
CA LEU A 237 7.27 11.55 18.34
C LEU A 237 8.40 12.45 17.84
N ALA A 238 8.36 12.76 16.55
CA ALA A 238 9.28 13.69 15.90
C ALA A 238 8.54 14.61 14.94
N GLU A 239 9.05 15.83 14.76
CA GLU A 239 8.69 16.70 13.64
C GLU A 239 9.63 16.41 12.47
N MET A 240 9.06 16.12 11.30
CA MET A 240 9.79 15.94 10.05
C MET A 240 9.77 17.26 9.26
N VAL A 241 10.91 17.94 9.18
CA VAL A 241 11.05 19.22 8.46
C VAL A 241 11.33 18.94 6.98
N VAL A 242 10.45 19.42 6.12
CA VAL A 242 10.47 19.20 4.67
C VAL A 242 10.88 20.47 3.94
N VAL A 243 11.88 20.35 3.08
CA VAL A 243 12.38 21.44 2.22
C VAL A 243 12.69 20.87 0.84
N ASP A 244 12.21 21.54 -0.20
CA ASP A 244 12.41 21.14 -1.61
C ASP A 244 12.05 19.67 -1.86
N GLY A 245 10.88 19.24 -1.38
CA GLY A 245 10.33 17.92 -1.65
C GLY A 245 10.93 16.78 -0.81
N ALA A 246 11.77 17.08 0.18
CA ALA A 246 12.38 16.04 1.01
C ALA A 246 12.50 16.45 2.48
N ILE A 247 12.35 15.47 3.38
CA ILE A 247 12.69 15.60 4.79
C ILE A 247 14.20 15.89 4.88
N LYS A 248 14.56 17.02 5.48
CA LYS A 248 15.96 17.41 5.72
C LYS A 248 16.41 17.17 7.15
N LYS A 249 15.46 17.10 8.07
CA LYS A 249 15.75 16.97 9.49
C LYS A 249 14.54 16.44 10.25
N ALA A 250 14.79 15.52 11.17
CA ALA A 250 13.88 15.15 12.23
C ALA A 250 14.20 15.96 13.50
N ILE A 251 13.19 16.53 14.14
CA ILE A 251 13.30 17.26 15.42
C ILE A 251 12.54 16.46 16.48
N PHE A 252 13.18 16.21 17.61
CA PHE A 252 12.58 15.48 18.72
C PHE A 252 11.41 16.23 19.35
N ILE A 253 10.29 15.53 19.57
CA ILE A 253 9.14 16.02 20.33
C ILE A 253 9.07 15.29 21.68
N SER A 254 9.02 13.96 21.68
CA SER A 254 8.95 13.12 22.89
C SER A 254 9.37 11.68 22.61
N GLY A 255 9.69 10.91 23.66
CA GLY A 255 10.12 9.50 23.54
C GLY A 255 11.64 9.32 23.53
N ASP A 256 12.17 8.53 22.60
CA ASP A 256 13.60 8.20 22.50
C ASP A 256 14.34 9.08 21.47
N GLN A 257 15.22 9.96 21.96
CA GLN A 257 16.07 10.82 21.15
C GLN A 257 16.99 10.03 20.20
N THR A 258 17.36 8.80 20.55
CA THR A 258 18.27 7.95 19.74
C THR A 258 17.68 7.68 18.37
N LEU A 259 16.37 7.42 18.27
CA LEU A 259 15.68 7.20 17.00
C LEU A 259 15.72 8.44 16.09
N ILE A 260 15.69 9.63 16.67
CA ILE A 260 15.76 10.90 15.94
C ILE A 260 17.19 11.13 15.43
N ASP A 261 18.19 10.80 16.25
CA ASP A 261 19.59 10.89 15.87
C ASP A 261 19.92 9.89 14.75
N GLU A 262 19.43 8.65 14.84
CA GLU A 262 19.53 7.62 13.80
C GLU A 262 18.84 8.06 12.50
N ARG A 263 17.64 8.62 12.57
CA ARG A 263 16.94 9.14 11.39
C ARG A 263 17.70 10.28 10.74
N ASN A 264 18.24 11.21 11.52
CA ASN A 264 19.05 12.30 10.99
C ASN A 264 20.37 11.81 10.37
N LEU A 265 20.99 10.78 10.95
CA LEU A 265 22.15 10.12 10.36
C LEU A 265 21.78 9.51 8.99
N GLN A 266 20.70 8.72 8.92
CA GLN A 266 20.22 8.12 7.68
C GLN A 266 19.92 9.17 6.60
N LEU A 267 19.25 10.26 6.95
CA LEU A 267 18.97 11.37 6.02
C LEU A 267 20.25 12.05 5.49
N SER A 268 21.32 12.08 6.30
CA SER A 268 22.61 12.61 5.87
C SER A 268 23.40 11.65 5.00
N GLU A 269 23.32 10.35 5.28
CA GLU A 269 24.04 9.29 4.57
C GLU A 269 23.35 8.92 3.26
N ASP A 270 22.01 8.97 3.21
CA ASP A 270 21.21 8.65 2.04
C ASP A 270 19.98 9.59 1.94
N PRO A 271 20.16 10.81 1.41
CA PRO A 271 19.10 11.81 1.35
C PRO A 271 17.87 11.38 0.55
N ALA A 272 17.99 10.37 -0.33
CA ALA A 272 16.88 9.83 -1.11
C ALA A 272 15.78 9.22 -0.21
N THR A 273 16.16 8.70 0.98
CA THR A 273 15.22 8.19 1.99
C THR A 273 14.28 9.25 2.57
N GLY A 274 14.59 10.54 2.36
CA GLY A 274 13.77 11.66 2.82
C GLY A 274 12.84 12.21 1.74
N ILE A 275 12.98 11.81 0.48
CA ILE A 275 12.18 12.36 -0.63
C ILE A 275 10.73 11.94 -0.47
N ILE A 276 9.81 12.91 -0.54
CA ILE A 276 8.37 12.65 -0.52
C ILE A 276 7.97 12.00 -1.85
N GLY A 277 7.56 10.73 -1.78
CA GLY A 277 7.23 9.92 -2.95
C GLY A 277 5.75 9.87 -3.27
N GLU A 278 4.89 10.11 -2.28
CA GLU A 278 3.45 9.98 -2.43
C GLU A 278 2.66 10.85 -1.43
N LEU A 279 1.51 11.33 -1.88
CA LEU A 279 0.39 11.75 -1.04
C LEU A 279 -0.82 10.88 -1.41
N GLY A 280 -1.33 10.11 -0.44
CA GLY A 280 -2.45 9.19 -0.65
C GLY A 280 -3.67 9.52 0.22
N PHE A 281 -4.85 9.17 -0.29
CA PHE A 281 -6.14 9.33 0.37
C PHE A 281 -6.96 8.05 0.31
N GLY A 282 -7.42 7.59 1.47
CA GLY A 282 -8.32 6.46 1.56
C GLY A 282 -9.71 6.79 1.01
N THR A 283 -10.33 5.81 0.36
CA THR A 283 -11.61 6.00 -0.35
C THR A 283 -12.70 5.04 0.12
N GLN A 284 -12.46 4.21 1.13
CA GLN A 284 -13.30 3.04 1.44
C GLN A 284 -13.89 3.07 2.85
N LEU A 285 -15.09 2.50 2.98
CA LEU A 285 -15.74 2.27 4.25
C LEU A 285 -15.30 0.94 4.85
N LEU A 286 -14.18 0.95 5.58
CA LEU A 286 -13.58 -0.25 6.16
C LEU A 286 -13.31 -0.04 7.67
N PRO A 287 -13.33 -1.12 8.48
CA PRO A 287 -12.82 -1.07 9.84
C PRO A 287 -11.29 -0.96 9.84
N PHE A 288 -10.71 -0.41 10.90
CA PHE A 288 -9.27 -0.49 11.14
C PHE A 288 -8.86 -1.93 11.43
N SER A 289 -7.85 -2.39 10.70
CA SER A 289 -7.28 -3.73 10.78
C SER A 289 -5.98 -3.78 11.58
N GLY A 290 -5.36 -2.62 11.84
CA GLY A 290 -4.03 -2.52 12.42
C GLY A 290 -2.91 -2.79 11.42
N LYS A 291 -3.21 -2.72 10.11
CA LYS A 291 -2.27 -2.96 9.01
C LYS A 291 -2.48 -1.91 7.92
N ASP A 292 -1.38 -1.33 7.47
CA ASP A 292 -1.40 -0.13 6.61
C ASP A 292 -2.11 -0.37 5.29
N ILE A 293 -1.90 -1.53 4.64
CA ILE A 293 -2.57 -1.90 3.36
C ILE A 293 -4.09 -1.70 3.36
N GLN A 294 -4.77 -1.88 4.49
CA GLN A 294 -6.20 -1.60 4.60
C GLN A 294 -6.48 -0.23 5.20
N ASP A 295 -5.75 0.13 6.25
CA ASP A 295 -6.07 1.31 7.05
C ASP A 295 -5.83 2.61 6.26
N GLU A 296 -4.90 2.60 5.30
CA GLU A 296 -4.66 3.70 4.35
C GLU A 296 -5.78 3.82 3.30
N LYS A 297 -6.59 2.78 3.11
CA LYS A 297 -7.72 2.79 2.18
C LYS A 297 -8.98 3.36 2.81
N ILE A 298 -8.99 3.63 4.12
CA ILE A 298 -10.17 4.10 4.85
C ILE A 298 -10.50 5.55 4.51
N LEU A 299 -11.74 5.83 4.14
CA LEU A 299 -12.20 7.19 3.90
C LEU A 299 -11.99 8.06 5.15
N GLY A 300 -11.28 9.18 4.98
CA GLY A 300 -10.92 10.09 6.07
C GLY A 300 -9.47 9.95 6.55
N THR A 301 -8.77 8.89 6.16
CA THR A 301 -7.33 8.79 6.35
C THR A 301 -6.57 9.39 5.17
N CYS A 302 -5.34 9.81 5.44
CA CYS A 302 -4.37 10.23 4.44
C CYS A 302 -2.99 9.78 4.89
N HIS A 303 -2.07 9.68 3.94
CA HIS A 303 -0.68 9.36 4.22
C HIS A 303 0.26 10.17 3.32
N VAL A 304 1.48 10.31 3.81
CA VAL A 304 2.61 10.83 3.05
C VAL A 304 3.65 9.72 3.02
N ALA A 305 4.14 9.36 1.84
CA ALA A 305 5.19 8.34 1.76
C ALA A 305 6.55 8.95 1.46
N THR A 306 7.60 8.27 1.93
CA THR A 306 8.99 8.58 1.53
C THR A 306 9.63 7.42 0.79
N GLY A 307 10.62 7.72 -0.04
CA GLY A 307 11.39 6.71 -0.77
C GLY A 307 10.84 6.43 -2.17
N ARG A 308 11.09 5.24 -2.71
CA ARG A 308 10.96 4.95 -4.15
C ARG A 308 9.54 5.20 -4.65
N SER A 309 9.40 5.78 -5.84
CA SER A 309 8.10 6.17 -6.42
C SER A 309 7.93 5.73 -7.87
N ASP A 310 8.90 4.98 -8.41
CA ASP A 310 8.94 4.45 -9.78
C ASP A 310 7.70 3.63 -10.16
N HIS A 311 7.18 2.84 -9.22
CA HIS A 311 5.97 2.05 -9.40
C HIS A 311 4.67 2.87 -9.44
N LEU A 312 4.72 4.11 -8.94
CA LEU A 312 3.61 5.07 -8.90
C LEU A 312 3.67 6.07 -10.08
N GLY A 313 4.66 5.95 -10.96
CA GLY A 313 4.92 6.88 -12.07
C GLY A 313 5.87 8.03 -11.72
N GLY A 314 6.49 8.01 -10.54
CA GLY A 314 7.59 8.88 -10.16
C GLY A 314 8.93 8.46 -10.75
N ASN A 315 9.98 9.24 -10.47
CA ASN A 315 11.32 9.03 -11.02
C ASN A 315 12.33 8.47 -9.99
N LEU A 316 11.92 8.24 -8.74
CA LEU A 316 12.82 7.76 -7.70
C LEU A 316 12.94 6.23 -7.77
N THR A 317 13.94 5.75 -8.52
CA THR A 317 14.26 4.31 -8.68
C THR A 317 15.29 3.85 -7.64
N PRO A 318 15.43 2.53 -7.40
CA PRO A 318 16.40 1.99 -6.44
C PRO A 318 17.85 2.44 -6.64
N GLU A 319 18.27 2.74 -7.88
CA GLU A 319 19.64 3.17 -8.20
C GLU A 319 19.98 4.58 -7.71
N LEU A 320 18.98 5.38 -7.33
CA LEU A 320 19.16 6.74 -6.83
C LEU A 320 19.40 6.79 -5.31
N PHE A 321 19.32 5.65 -4.64
CA PHE A 321 19.67 5.49 -3.23
C PHE A 321 21.15 5.11 -3.11
N ASN A 322 21.80 5.55 -2.04
CA ASN A 322 23.18 5.16 -1.76
C ASN A 322 23.29 3.68 -1.35
N SER A 323 22.19 3.09 -0.87
CA SER A 323 22.06 1.65 -0.63
C SER A 323 20.73 1.13 -1.16
N ARG A 324 20.73 -0.03 -1.83
CA ARG A 324 19.48 -0.70 -2.25
C ARG A 324 18.60 -1.11 -1.06
N LEU A 325 19.19 -1.34 0.11
CA LEU A 325 18.44 -1.63 1.35
C LEU A 325 17.67 -0.41 1.88
N ASN A 326 17.98 0.79 1.37
CA ASN A 326 17.29 2.03 1.69
C ASN A 326 16.22 2.40 0.65
N ALA A 327 16.11 1.64 -0.44
CA ALA A 327 15.15 1.90 -1.52
C ALA A 327 13.75 1.35 -1.18
N SER A 328 13.28 1.58 0.05
CA SER A 328 11.92 1.27 0.47
C SER A 328 10.94 2.30 -0.08
N HIS A 329 9.65 1.99 0.04
CA HIS A 329 8.59 2.97 0.00
C HIS A 329 7.81 2.86 1.32
N ASP A 330 7.88 3.92 2.12
CA ASP A 330 7.43 3.91 3.50
C ASP A 330 6.25 4.86 3.69
N ASP A 331 5.06 4.29 3.88
CA ASP A 331 3.81 5.01 4.10
C ASP A 331 3.70 5.54 5.54
N ILE A 332 3.63 6.86 5.68
CA ILE A 332 3.37 7.52 6.96
C ILE A 332 1.87 7.79 7.06
N LEU A 333 1.15 6.75 7.49
CA LEU A 333 -0.30 6.79 7.63
C LEU A 333 -0.74 7.59 8.86
N PHE A 334 -1.59 8.58 8.64
CA PHE A 334 -2.30 9.31 9.68
C PHE A 334 -3.71 8.74 9.86
N ALA A 335 -3.92 8.06 10.97
CA ALA A 335 -5.19 7.44 11.32
C ALA A 335 -5.38 7.43 12.84
N PRO A 336 -6.60 7.69 13.37
CA PRO A 336 -6.82 7.79 14.81
C PRO A 336 -6.26 6.63 15.66
N PRO A 337 -6.41 5.34 15.30
CA PRO A 337 -5.84 4.25 16.13
C PRO A 337 -4.33 4.05 15.94
N LYS A 338 -3.75 4.51 14.82
CA LYS A 338 -2.31 4.34 14.52
C LYS A 338 -1.47 5.47 15.11
N THR A 339 -1.99 6.70 15.05
CA THR A 339 -1.33 7.93 15.51
C THR A 339 -2.24 8.69 16.48
N PRO A 340 -2.58 8.12 17.65
CA PRO A 340 -3.57 8.72 18.56
C PRO A 340 -3.16 10.09 19.13
N GLU A 341 -1.87 10.41 19.10
CA GLU A 341 -1.30 11.69 19.55
C GLU A 341 -1.37 12.77 18.46
N ILE A 342 -1.59 12.39 17.19
CA ILE A 342 -1.55 13.27 16.03
C ILE A 342 -2.96 13.43 15.46
N THR A 343 -3.45 14.67 15.45
CA THR A 343 -4.70 15.01 14.77
C THR A 343 -4.41 15.66 13.42
N VAL A 344 -4.96 15.11 12.32
CA VAL A 344 -5.06 15.84 11.05
C VAL A 344 -6.24 16.79 11.17
N THR A 345 -5.95 18.04 11.54
CA THR A 345 -6.98 19.05 11.84
C THR A 345 -7.69 19.49 10.58
N SER A 346 -6.97 19.63 9.46
CA SER A 346 -7.57 19.82 8.15
C SER A 346 -6.67 19.37 7.01
N VAL A 347 -7.29 18.96 5.91
CA VAL A 347 -6.64 18.87 4.60
C VAL A 347 -7.38 19.80 3.64
N LYS A 348 -6.67 20.76 3.07
CA LYS A 348 -7.20 21.72 2.11
C LYS A 348 -6.62 21.47 0.73
N MET A 349 -7.50 21.38 -0.26
CA MET A 349 -7.19 21.22 -1.67
C MET A 349 -7.33 22.59 -2.36
N THR A 350 -6.30 23.05 -3.07
CA THR A 350 -6.41 24.24 -3.94
C THR A 350 -6.42 23.79 -5.40
N LYS A 351 -7.48 24.17 -6.11
CA LYS A 351 -7.72 23.81 -7.51
C LYS A 351 -8.40 24.97 -8.23
N ASP A 352 -7.86 25.35 -9.39
CA ASP A 352 -8.38 26.44 -10.22
C ASP A 352 -8.50 27.78 -9.45
N GLY A 353 -7.57 28.02 -8.53
CA GLY A 353 -7.55 29.22 -7.67
C GLY A 353 -8.60 29.24 -6.56
N VAL A 354 -9.32 28.13 -6.33
CA VAL A 354 -10.27 27.97 -5.23
C VAL A 354 -9.76 26.94 -4.24
N THR A 355 -9.83 27.26 -2.95
CA THR A 355 -9.44 26.35 -1.87
C THR A 355 -10.68 25.72 -1.23
N HIS A 356 -10.68 24.39 -1.13
CA HIS A 356 -11.71 23.59 -0.49
C HIS A 356 -11.10 22.76 0.64
N THR A 357 -11.66 22.81 1.84
CA THR A 357 -11.32 21.82 2.87
C THR A 357 -12.00 20.49 2.51
N ILE A 358 -11.22 19.41 2.39
CA ILE A 358 -11.71 18.07 2.04
C ILE A 358 -11.82 17.15 3.25
N LEU A 359 -10.95 17.34 4.25
CA LEU A 359 -10.99 16.63 5.53
C LEU A 359 -10.87 17.62 6.69
N GLU A 360 -11.61 17.39 7.77
CA GLU A 360 -11.48 18.06 9.06
C GLU A 360 -11.50 17.02 10.18
N ASN A 361 -10.47 16.97 11.03
CA ASN A 361 -10.34 15.99 12.12
C ASN A 361 -10.62 14.55 11.67
N PHE A 362 -9.91 14.09 10.63
CA PHE A 362 -10.12 12.78 9.98
C PHE A 362 -11.52 12.53 9.38
N THR A 363 -12.35 13.56 9.26
CA THR A 363 -13.72 13.44 8.76
C THR A 363 -13.87 14.13 7.41
N PRO A 364 -14.44 13.48 6.38
CA PRO A 364 -14.78 14.12 5.12
C PRO A 364 -15.71 15.32 5.31
N THR A 365 -15.38 16.46 4.70
CA THR A 365 -16.23 17.65 4.78
C THR A 365 -17.50 17.49 3.93
N THR A 366 -18.48 18.37 4.14
CA THR A 366 -19.69 18.41 3.30
C THR A 366 -19.36 18.59 1.81
N PHE A 367 -18.32 19.37 1.48
CA PHE A 367 -17.86 19.55 0.11
C PHE A 367 -17.48 18.20 -0.52
N LEU A 368 -16.62 17.42 0.15
CA LEU A 368 -16.19 16.13 -0.35
C LEU A 368 -17.38 15.15 -0.41
N LEU A 369 -18.19 15.05 0.64
CA LEU A 369 -19.33 14.13 0.67
C LEU A 369 -20.35 14.41 -0.45
N GLN A 370 -20.63 15.68 -0.78
CA GLN A 370 -21.50 16.03 -1.90
C GLN A 370 -20.90 15.58 -3.25
N ALA A 371 -19.58 15.68 -3.43
CA ALA A 371 -18.92 15.21 -4.64
C ALA A 371 -18.95 13.68 -4.78
N LEU A 372 -19.05 12.95 -3.65
CA LEU A 372 -19.04 11.49 -3.61
C LEU A 372 -20.44 10.84 -3.69
N GLU A 373 -21.53 11.61 -3.53
CA GLU A 373 -22.91 11.10 -3.37
C GLU A 373 -23.38 10.14 -4.47
N SER A 374 -22.82 10.23 -5.68
CA SER A 374 -23.22 9.36 -6.79
C SER A 374 -22.76 7.90 -6.66
N ALA A 375 -21.68 7.63 -5.90
CA ALA A 375 -21.09 6.30 -5.76
C ALA A 375 -20.97 5.84 -4.30
N TYR A 376 -21.20 6.73 -3.35
CA TYR A 376 -21.03 6.49 -1.93
C TYR A 376 -22.37 6.52 -1.20
N PRO A 377 -22.58 5.64 -0.21
CA PRO A 377 -23.72 5.73 0.69
C PRO A 377 -23.49 6.88 1.69
N THR A 378 -23.62 8.12 1.23
CA THR A 378 -23.14 9.29 1.97
C THR A 378 -23.89 9.54 3.28
N GLU A 379 -25.12 9.05 3.37
CA GLU A 379 -25.92 9.03 4.58
C GLU A 379 -25.25 8.31 5.75
N LYS A 380 -24.34 7.37 5.46
CA LYS A 380 -23.59 6.64 6.49
C LYS A 380 -22.49 7.48 7.13
N PHE A 381 -22.05 8.58 6.50
CA PHE A 381 -21.04 9.50 7.06
C PHE A 381 -21.65 10.64 7.89
N ALA A 382 -22.92 10.96 7.67
CA ALA A 382 -23.62 12.03 8.41
C ALA A 382 -23.94 11.67 9.87
N ALA A 383 -23.79 10.40 10.26
CA ALA A 383 -24.07 9.91 11.61
C ALA A 383 -22.88 10.03 12.58
N SER A 384 -21.77 10.66 12.16
CA SER A 384 -20.52 10.72 12.92
C SER A 384 -20.05 12.14 13.26
N VAL A 385 -20.89 13.16 13.04
CA VAL A 385 -20.61 14.56 13.43
C VAL A 385 -21.19 14.89 14.80
#